data_AF-A0A4P5S7B1-F1
#
_entry.id   AF-A0A4P5S7B1-F1
#
_cell.length_a   1.000
_cell.length_b   1.000
_cell.length_c   1.000
_cell.angle_alpha   90.00
_cell.angle_beta   90.00
_cell.angle_gamma   90.00
#
_symmetry.space_group_name_H-M   'P 1'
#
loop_
_entity.id
_entity.type
_entity.pdbx_description
1 polymer ?
#
loop_
_entity_poly.entity_id
_entity_poly.type
_entity_poly.pdbx_seq_one_letter_code
_entity_poly.pdbx_strand_id
1 'polypeptide(L)'
;MSVGKWEIRTVDGADVRLRSGQKGLLSLDVVAPVSSGLLHVTAHEINLTLQLALDQLETGNFLLQSAARSIVRRYQAHTLVYSGSGQAGGTWSVSGAAQAGTIEVDLGLTITPIASATSPMGEIEITGSASMGTVHLPIPGMGTIDNFSFDVDAKLELRASAG
;
A
#
# COMPACT_ATOMS: atom_id res chain seq x y z
N MET A 1 -14.95 -10.65 -17.56
CA MET A 1 -14.24 -9.63 -16.77
C MET A 1 -15.28 -8.77 -16.10
N SER A 2 -15.11 -8.49 -14.81
CA SER A 2 -16.04 -7.66 -14.04
C SER A 2 -15.71 -6.19 -14.29
N VAL A 3 -16.62 -5.48 -14.94
CA VAL A 3 -16.58 -4.01 -15.10
C VAL A 3 -17.39 -3.41 -13.97
N GLY A 4 -16.89 -2.34 -13.36
CA GLY A 4 -17.58 -1.69 -12.26
C GLY A 4 -16.66 -0.83 -11.41
N LYS A 5 -17.24 -0.31 -10.33
CA LYS A 5 -16.58 0.55 -9.37
C LYS A 5 -16.81 -0.03 -7.97
N TRP A 6 -15.73 -0.16 -7.21
CA TRP A 6 -15.75 -0.70 -5.85
C TRP A 6 -15.00 0.22 -4.90
N GLU A 7 -15.60 0.45 -3.75
CA GLU A 7 -14.94 1.05 -2.61
C GLU A 7 -14.28 -0.05 -1.78
N ILE A 8 -13.08 0.23 -1.30
CA ILE A 8 -12.41 -0.67 -0.36
C ILE A 8 -13.01 -0.44 1.01
N ARG A 9 -13.44 -1.53 1.65
CA ARG A 9 -14.04 -1.48 2.98
C ARG A 9 -12.96 -1.28 4.03
N THR A 10 -13.10 -0.25 4.83
CA THR A 10 -12.13 0.18 5.86
C THR A 10 -12.51 -0.41 7.23
N VAL A 11 -12.72 -1.73 7.30
CA VAL A 11 -12.97 -2.47 8.56
C VAL A 11 -11.66 -2.90 9.21
N ASP A 12 -11.70 -3.27 10.49
CA ASP A 12 -10.56 -3.88 11.18
C ASP A 12 -10.02 -5.05 10.35
N GLY A 13 -8.74 -4.99 9.98
CA GLY A 13 -8.06 -5.97 9.12
C GLY A 13 -7.88 -5.56 7.66
N ALA A 14 -8.42 -4.41 7.23
CA ALA A 14 -8.08 -3.80 5.93
C ALA A 14 -6.70 -3.14 6.01
N ASP A 15 -5.66 -3.97 6.07
CA ASP A 15 -4.30 -3.53 6.32
C ASP A 15 -3.41 -3.79 5.12
N VAL A 16 -2.47 -2.88 4.89
CA VAL A 16 -1.36 -3.08 3.97
C VAL A 16 -0.11 -3.37 4.77
N ARG A 17 0.49 -4.52 4.51
CA ARG A 17 1.78 -4.90 5.07
C ARG A 17 2.90 -4.42 4.16
N LEU A 18 3.86 -3.71 4.75
CA LEU A 18 5.07 -3.22 4.11
C LEU A 18 6.27 -3.88 4.78
N ARG A 19 7.08 -4.60 4.00
CA ARG A 19 8.29 -5.27 4.50
C ARG A 19 9.53 -4.72 3.84
N SER A 20 10.46 -4.16 4.61
CA SER A 20 11.74 -3.68 4.05
C SER A 20 12.68 -4.83 3.66
N GLY A 21 13.42 -4.68 2.56
CA GLY A 21 14.47 -5.59 2.13
C GLY A 21 15.65 -5.66 3.12
N GLN A 22 16.25 -6.85 3.25
CA GLN A 22 17.36 -7.09 4.19
C GLN A 22 18.67 -6.47 3.69
N LYS A 23 19.05 -5.32 4.26
CA LYS A 23 20.43 -4.84 4.24
C LYS A 23 20.83 -4.41 5.65
N GLY A 24 21.34 -5.36 6.44
CA GLY A 24 21.67 -5.19 7.86
C GLY A 24 20.81 -6.05 8.79
N LEU A 25 20.87 -5.81 10.11
CA LEU A 25 20.15 -6.56 11.16
C LEU A 25 18.69 -6.14 11.36
N LEU A 26 18.21 -5.12 10.65
CA LEU A 26 16.89 -4.53 10.87
C LEU A 26 15.99 -4.81 9.66
N SER A 27 15.11 -5.80 9.82
CA SER A 27 13.94 -5.97 8.96
C SER A 27 12.79 -5.20 9.60
N LEU A 28 12.30 -4.17 8.92
CA LEU A 28 11.10 -3.45 9.34
C LEU A 28 9.88 -4.11 8.68
N ASP A 29 8.97 -4.55 9.52
CA ASP A 29 7.67 -5.07 9.12
C ASP A 29 6.61 -4.14 9.70
N VAL A 30 5.91 -3.44 8.81
CA VAL A 30 4.94 -2.40 9.15
C VAL A 30 3.58 -2.82 8.62
N VAL A 31 2.56 -2.62 9.43
CA VAL A 31 1.16 -2.78 9.04
C VAL A 31 0.53 -1.38 9.10
N ALA A 32 -0.05 -0.95 7.98
CA ALA A 32 -0.71 0.35 7.89
C ALA A 32 -2.18 0.17 7.49
N PRO A 33 -3.14 0.70 8.26
CA PRO A 33 -4.55 0.54 7.97
C PRO A 33 -4.96 1.38 6.76
N VAL A 34 -5.82 0.79 5.92
CA VAL A 34 -6.47 1.46 4.79
C VAL A 34 -7.58 2.36 5.32
N SER A 35 -7.41 3.66 5.13
CA SER A 35 -8.38 4.69 5.50
C SER A 35 -9.43 4.97 4.42
N SER A 36 -9.08 4.72 3.14
CA SER A 36 -10.01 4.74 2.02
C SER A 36 -9.38 4.10 0.79
N GLY A 37 -10.19 3.74 -0.19
CA GLY A 37 -9.70 3.28 -1.47
C GLY A 37 -10.80 3.05 -2.50
N LEU A 38 -10.41 3.10 -3.76
CA LEU A 38 -11.31 2.94 -4.90
C LEU A 38 -10.63 2.08 -5.96
N LEU A 39 -11.36 1.05 -6.40
CA LEU A 39 -11.02 0.27 -7.58
C LEU A 39 -12.06 0.55 -8.66
N HIS A 40 -11.62 1.01 -9.82
CA HIS A 40 -12.46 1.23 -10.99
C HIS A 40 -11.93 0.39 -12.15
N VAL A 41 -12.76 -0.52 -12.65
CA VAL A 41 -12.41 -1.41 -13.77
C VAL A 41 -13.38 -1.14 -14.91
N THR A 42 -12.82 -0.78 -16.06
CA THR A 42 -13.54 -0.62 -17.32
C THR A 42 -13.21 -1.78 -18.26
N ALA A 43 -13.73 -1.73 -19.49
CA ALA A 43 -13.38 -2.72 -20.51
C ALA A 43 -11.90 -2.67 -20.94
N HIS A 44 -11.21 -1.56 -20.70
CA HIS A 44 -9.85 -1.33 -21.21
C HIS A 44 -8.83 -0.95 -20.14
N GLU A 45 -9.31 -0.50 -18.98
CA GLU A 45 -8.47 0.16 -18.00
C GLU A 45 -8.87 -0.23 -16.57
N ILE A 46 -7.87 -0.32 -15.71
CA ILE A 46 -8.01 -0.51 -14.27
C ILE A 46 -7.36 0.69 -13.59
N ASN A 47 -8.07 1.31 -12.66
CA ASN A 47 -7.58 2.38 -11.82
C ASN A 47 -7.75 1.97 -10.36
N LEU A 48 -6.67 2.13 -9.59
CA LEU A 48 -6.64 1.88 -8.15
C LEU A 48 -6.12 3.11 -7.43
N THR A 49 -6.90 3.58 -6.46
CA THR A 49 -6.45 4.57 -5.49
C THR A 49 -6.55 3.99 -4.09
N LEU A 50 -5.52 4.18 -3.26
CA LEU A 50 -5.50 3.76 -1.86
C LEU A 50 -5.03 4.92 -0.99
N GLN A 51 -5.58 5.02 0.21
CA GLN A 51 -5.13 5.95 1.22
C GLN A 51 -4.87 5.19 2.52
N LEU A 52 -3.62 5.21 3.00
CA LEU A 52 -3.21 4.55 4.25
C LEU A 52 -3.00 5.59 5.36
N ALA A 53 -3.43 5.27 6.56
CA ALA A 53 -3.23 6.09 7.76
C ALA A 53 -1.90 5.73 8.44
N LEU A 54 -0.82 6.42 8.07
CA LEU A 54 0.52 6.16 8.60
C LEU A 54 0.67 6.56 10.07
N ASP A 55 -0.16 7.46 10.57
CA ASP A 55 -0.22 7.79 11.99
C ASP A 55 -0.67 6.61 12.88
N GLN A 56 -1.42 5.68 12.28
CA GLN A 56 -1.90 4.46 12.91
C GLN A 56 -1.03 3.24 12.62
N LEU A 57 0.13 3.42 11.96
CA LEU A 57 1.01 2.30 11.63
C LEU A 57 1.40 1.50 12.88
N GLU A 58 1.45 0.20 12.71
CA GLU A 58 1.90 -0.77 13.68
C GLU A 58 3.18 -1.43 13.20
N THR A 59 4.07 -1.77 14.11
CA THR A 59 5.25 -2.57 13.79
C THR A 59 5.35 -3.68 14.82
N GLY A 60 5.90 -4.83 14.44
CA GLY A 60 6.12 -5.95 15.38
C GLY A 60 7.07 -5.62 16.57
N ASN A 61 7.66 -4.42 16.61
CA ASN A 61 8.52 -3.95 17.69
C ASN A 61 8.11 -2.55 18.17
N PHE A 62 7.62 -2.45 19.41
CA PHE A 62 7.14 -1.21 20.00
C PHE A 62 8.14 -0.02 19.92
N LEU A 63 9.45 -0.29 20.07
CA LEU A 63 10.48 0.75 19.97
C LEU A 63 10.59 1.29 18.54
N LEU A 64 10.51 0.40 17.53
CA LEU A 64 10.50 0.80 16.12
C LEU A 64 9.20 1.51 15.75
N GLN A 65 8.06 1.13 16.33
CA GLN A 65 6.79 1.80 16.12
C GLN A 65 6.82 3.26 16.58
N SER A 66 7.36 3.52 17.77
CA SER A 66 7.53 4.89 18.28
C SER A 66 8.43 5.73 17.37
N ALA A 67 9.56 5.15 16.92
CA ALA A 67 10.47 5.81 16.00
C ALA A 67 9.81 6.11 14.63
N ALA A 68 9.12 5.13 14.05
CA ALA A 68 8.40 5.27 12.78
C ALA A 68 7.30 6.35 12.87
N ARG A 69 6.49 6.35 13.93
CA ARG A 69 5.46 7.38 14.16
C ARG A 69 6.06 8.78 14.37
N SER A 70 7.21 8.87 15.04
CA SER A 70 7.94 10.14 15.21
C SER A 70 8.42 10.70 13.86
N ILE A 71 8.92 9.84 12.97
CA ILE A 71 9.33 10.21 11.61
C ILE A 71 8.12 10.69 10.80
N VAL A 72 7.02 9.92 10.81
CA VAL A 72 5.75 10.29 10.16
C VAL A 72 5.30 11.69 10.57
N ARG A 73 5.29 11.97 11.88
CA ARG A 73 4.90 13.30 12.41
C ARG A 73 5.88 14.39 11.99
N ARG A 74 7.19 14.14 12.08
CA ARG A 74 8.23 15.12 11.73
C ARG A 74 8.14 15.55 10.27
N TYR A 75 7.86 14.62 9.36
CA TYR A 75 7.74 14.89 7.93
C TYR A 75 6.31 15.22 7.48
N GLN A 76 5.37 15.35 8.42
CA GLN A 76 3.95 15.54 8.14
C GLN A 76 3.36 14.49 7.18
N ALA A 77 3.99 13.30 7.13
CA ALA A 77 3.64 12.20 6.25
C ALA A 77 2.54 11.32 6.90
N HIS A 78 1.49 11.95 7.41
CA HIS A 78 0.41 11.30 8.16
C HIS A 78 -0.37 10.30 7.31
N THR A 79 -0.36 10.50 5.99
CA THR A 79 -1.11 9.71 5.02
C THR A 79 -0.19 9.32 3.89
N LEU A 80 -0.30 8.06 3.46
CA LEU A 80 0.22 7.59 2.19
C LEU A 80 -0.92 7.50 1.19
N VAL A 81 -0.77 8.14 0.04
CA VAL A 81 -1.71 8.07 -1.07
C VAL A 81 -1.06 7.32 -2.21
N TYR A 82 -1.70 6.26 -2.67
CA TYR A 82 -1.35 5.57 -3.90
C TYR A 82 -2.37 5.90 -4.99
N SER A 83 -1.89 6.16 -6.20
CA SER A 83 -2.72 6.26 -7.40
C SER A 83 -2.00 5.57 -8.55
N GLY A 84 -2.63 4.55 -9.13
CA GLY A 84 -2.09 3.81 -10.25
C GLY A 84 -3.14 3.35 -11.25
N SER A 85 -2.69 3.18 -12.48
CA SER A 85 -3.52 2.75 -13.62
C SER A 85 -2.86 1.62 -14.39
N GLY A 86 -3.65 0.84 -15.11
CA GLY A 86 -3.14 -0.20 -16.00
C GLY A 86 -4.20 -0.74 -16.94
N GLN A 87 -3.82 -1.68 -17.79
CA GLN A 87 -4.74 -2.25 -18.79
C GLN A 87 -5.62 -3.32 -18.16
N ALA A 88 -6.93 -3.26 -18.48
CA ALA A 88 -7.84 -4.37 -18.18
C ALA A 88 -7.53 -5.54 -19.13
N GLY A 89 -7.08 -6.67 -18.58
CA GLY A 89 -6.56 -7.79 -19.36
C GLY A 89 -6.38 -9.07 -18.55
N GLY A 90 -5.49 -9.96 -19.02
CA GLY A 90 -5.25 -11.28 -18.41
C GLY A 90 -4.74 -11.23 -16.98
N THR A 91 -3.91 -10.24 -16.64
CA THR A 91 -3.47 -9.97 -15.26
C THR A 91 -3.79 -8.51 -14.96
N TRP A 92 -4.45 -8.25 -13.83
CA TRP A 92 -4.74 -6.90 -13.39
C TRP A 92 -3.49 -6.34 -12.74
N SER A 93 -2.71 -5.59 -13.50
CA SER A 93 -1.55 -4.87 -12.98
C SER A 93 -1.78 -3.38 -13.15
N VAL A 94 -1.46 -2.62 -12.11
CA VAL A 94 -1.47 -1.16 -12.12
C VAL A 94 -0.08 -0.66 -11.78
N SER A 95 0.34 0.42 -12.44
CA SER A 95 1.58 1.12 -12.12
C SER A 95 1.24 2.56 -11.80
N GLY A 96 1.90 3.12 -10.79
CA GLY A 96 1.58 4.43 -10.26
C GLY A 96 2.58 4.88 -9.22
N ALA A 97 2.22 5.92 -8.48
CA ALA A 97 3.05 6.50 -7.44
C ALA A 97 2.39 6.36 -6.06
N ALA A 98 3.21 6.00 -5.07
CA ALA A 98 2.89 6.08 -3.65
C ALA A 98 3.55 7.33 -3.07
N GLN A 99 2.75 8.25 -2.53
CA GLN A 99 3.21 9.53 -2.01
C GLN A 99 2.87 9.67 -0.51
N ALA A 100 3.86 10.07 0.29
CA ALA A 100 3.69 10.36 1.70
C ALA A 100 4.51 11.61 2.07
N GLY A 101 3.85 12.74 2.32
CA GLY A 101 4.52 14.03 2.51
C GLY A 101 5.29 14.43 1.25
N THR A 102 6.61 14.64 1.38
CA THR A 102 7.50 14.97 0.24
C THR A 102 8.15 13.75 -0.41
N ILE A 103 7.84 12.53 0.07
CA ILE A 103 8.40 11.29 -0.46
C ILE A 103 7.44 10.73 -1.50
N GLU A 104 7.96 10.40 -2.67
CA GLU A 104 7.22 9.77 -3.76
C GLU A 104 8.01 8.55 -4.25
N VAL A 105 7.29 7.46 -4.49
CA VAL A 105 7.86 6.17 -4.90
C VAL A 105 7.02 5.57 -6.01
N ASP A 106 7.67 5.24 -7.13
CA ASP A 106 7.03 4.44 -8.18
C ASP A 106 6.77 3.02 -7.68
N LEU A 107 5.52 2.57 -7.82
CA LEU A 107 5.05 1.30 -7.30
C LEU A 107 4.13 0.60 -8.31
N GLY A 108 4.54 -0.60 -8.71
CA GLY A 108 3.73 -1.54 -9.47
C GLY A 108 3.00 -2.49 -8.53
N LEU A 109 1.69 -2.65 -8.73
CA LEU A 109 0.86 -3.58 -7.97
C LEU A 109 0.20 -4.58 -8.92
N THR A 110 0.11 -5.82 -8.47
CA THR A 110 -0.73 -6.87 -9.05
C THR A 110 -1.97 -7.02 -8.18
N ILE A 111 -3.13 -7.01 -8.81
CA ILE A 111 -4.43 -7.14 -8.17
C ILE A 111 -5.01 -8.50 -8.57
N THR A 112 -5.32 -9.34 -7.59
CA THR A 112 -5.94 -10.64 -7.82
C THR A 112 -7.36 -10.61 -7.24
N PRO A 113 -8.41 -10.63 -8.07
CA PRO A 113 -9.77 -10.73 -7.57
C PRO A 113 -10.00 -12.05 -6.84
N ILE A 114 -10.58 -11.99 -5.64
CA ILE A 114 -11.02 -13.15 -4.88
C ILE A 114 -12.54 -13.21 -4.96
N ALA A 115 -13.03 -14.26 -5.60
CA ALA A 115 -14.45 -14.54 -5.67
C ALA A 115 -14.96 -15.04 -4.32
N SER A 116 -16.09 -14.50 -3.87
CA SER A 116 -16.85 -15.03 -2.75
C SER A 116 -18.09 -15.77 -3.27
N ALA A 117 -18.77 -16.50 -2.38
CA ALA A 117 -20.03 -17.19 -2.71
C ALA A 117 -21.13 -16.23 -3.22
N THR A 118 -21.01 -14.93 -2.93
CA THR A 118 -22.04 -13.91 -3.22
C THR A 118 -21.59 -12.85 -4.23
N SER A 119 -20.30 -12.77 -4.57
CA SER A 119 -19.78 -11.79 -5.53
C SER A 119 -18.49 -12.27 -6.19
N PRO A 120 -18.34 -12.14 -7.52
CA PRO A 120 -17.07 -12.41 -8.20
C PRO A 120 -15.98 -11.39 -7.84
N MET A 121 -16.33 -10.28 -7.18
CA MET A 121 -15.42 -9.26 -6.64
C MET A 121 -15.86 -8.89 -5.22
N GLY A 122 -15.84 -9.87 -4.32
CA GLY A 122 -16.06 -9.62 -2.89
C GLY A 122 -14.81 -9.07 -2.20
N GLU A 123 -13.64 -9.38 -2.74
CA GLU A 123 -12.34 -9.09 -2.13
C GLU A 123 -11.25 -9.07 -3.21
N ILE A 124 -10.15 -8.39 -2.93
CA ILE A 124 -8.93 -8.41 -3.75
C ILE A 124 -7.72 -8.71 -2.88
N GLU A 125 -6.78 -9.45 -3.46
CA GLU A 125 -5.41 -9.51 -2.96
C GLU A 125 -4.55 -8.54 -3.78
N ILE A 126 -3.71 -7.78 -3.10
CA ILE A 126 -2.79 -6.83 -3.69
C ILE A 126 -1.38 -7.27 -3.30
N THR A 127 -0.54 -7.46 -4.31
CA THR A 127 0.89 -7.72 -4.12
C THR A 127 1.72 -6.79 -4.97
N GLY A 128 2.89 -6.42 -4.49
CA GLY A 128 3.82 -5.60 -5.25
C GLY A 128 5.14 -5.43 -4.54
N SER A 129 6.07 -4.77 -5.20
CA SER A 129 7.32 -4.35 -4.58
C SER A 129 7.82 -3.08 -5.22
N ALA A 130 8.53 -2.29 -4.43
CA ALA A 130 9.24 -1.12 -4.92
C ALA A 130 10.66 -1.13 -4.39
N SER A 131 11.59 -0.66 -5.22
CA SER A 131 12.97 -0.44 -4.82
C SER A 131 13.23 1.06 -4.82
N MET A 132 13.43 1.59 -3.63
CA MET A 132 13.95 2.93 -3.44
C MET A 132 15.48 2.82 -3.47
N GLY A 133 16.14 3.85 -4.01
CA GLY A 133 17.59 3.96 -3.96
C GLY A 133 18.07 4.22 -2.53
N THR A 134 18.92 5.22 -2.39
CA THR A 134 19.45 5.60 -1.08
C THR A 134 18.46 6.47 -0.30
N VAL A 135 17.95 5.97 0.82
CA VAL A 135 17.04 6.69 1.73
C VAL A 135 17.82 7.21 2.94
N HIS A 136 17.73 8.51 3.18
CA HIS A 136 18.34 9.14 4.35
C HIS A 136 17.31 9.18 5.48
N LEU A 137 17.42 8.27 6.46
CA LEU A 137 16.61 8.32 7.67
C LEU A 137 17.23 9.33 8.64
N PRO A 138 16.49 10.33 9.15
CA PRO A 138 17.02 11.32 10.09
C PRO A 138 17.01 10.78 11.53
N ILE A 139 17.44 9.53 11.74
CA ILE A 139 17.49 8.94 13.08
C ILE A 139 18.94 9.00 13.56
N PRO A 140 19.23 9.68 14.69
CA PRO A 140 20.59 9.75 15.23
C PRO A 140 21.17 8.34 15.44
N GLY A 141 22.31 8.05 14.81
CA GLY A 141 22.98 6.75 14.90
C GLY A 141 22.52 5.68 13.90
N MET A 142 21.46 5.91 13.12
CA MET A 142 21.14 5.10 11.94
C MET A 142 21.55 5.88 10.69
N GLY A 143 22.63 5.44 10.05
CA GLY A 143 23.11 6.02 8.81
C GLY A 143 22.15 5.81 7.64
N THR A 144 22.47 6.49 6.55
CA THR A 144 21.94 6.31 5.20
C THR A 144 21.66 4.84 4.86
N ILE A 145 20.44 4.52 4.44
CA ILE A 145 20.07 3.17 3.97
C ILE A 145 20.22 3.13 2.46
N ASP A 146 21.19 2.36 1.98
CA ASP A 146 21.37 2.11 0.54
C ASP A 146 20.50 0.94 0.07
N ASN A 147 19.79 1.13 -1.04
CA ASN A 147 18.92 0.15 -1.69
C ASN A 147 17.77 -0.32 -0.78
N PHE A 148 16.99 0.64 -0.28
CA PHE A 148 15.79 0.32 0.48
C PHE A 148 14.72 -0.23 -0.47
N SER A 149 14.46 -1.53 -0.45
CA SER A 149 13.29 -2.10 -1.11
C SER A 149 12.18 -2.36 -0.11
N PHE A 150 10.94 -2.41 -0.57
CA PHE A 150 9.85 -2.95 0.22
C PHE A 150 8.90 -3.79 -0.61
N ASP A 151 8.33 -4.80 0.03
CA ASP A 151 7.24 -5.61 -0.49
C ASP A 151 5.91 -5.12 0.08
N VAL A 152 4.87 -5.16 -0.75
CA VAL A 152 3.48 -4.82 -0.43
C VAL A 152 2.65 -6.09 -0.48
N ASP A 153 1.89 -6.34 0.57
CA ASP A 153 0.93 -7.45 0.65
C ASP A 153 -0.33 -6.96 1.38
N ALA A 154 -1.49 -7.14 0.77
CA ALA A 154 -2.77 -6.76 1.36
C ALA A 154 -3.92 -7.63 0.84
N LYS A 155 -4.92 -7.84 1.70
CA LYS A 155 -6.17 -8.50 1.35
C LYS A 155 -7.33 -7.61 1.75
N LEU A 156 -8.05 -7.07 0.77
CA LEU A 156 -8.96 -5.95 0.95
C LEU A 156 -10.38 -6.33 0.51
N GLU A 157 -11.33 -6.23 1.43
CA GLU A 157 -12.74 -6.40 1.13
C GLU A 157 -13.25 -5.27 0.23
N LEU A 158 -14.06 -5.64 -0.76
CA LEU A 158 -14.67 -4.71 -1.69
C LEU A 158 -16.16 -4.55 -1.42
N ARG A 159 -16.65 -3.32 -1.58
CA ARG A 159 -18.07 -2.99 -1.65
C ARG A 159 -18.35 -2.36 -3.00
N ALA A 160 -19.32 -2.91 -3.74
CA ALA A 160 -19.79 -2.28 -4.96
C ALA A 160 -20.25 -0.86 -4.63
N SER A 161 -19.66 0.13 -5.31
CA SER A 161 -20.07 1.52 -5.22
C SER A 161 -21.25 1.69 -6.16
N ALA A 162 -22.38 2.18 -5.65
CA ALA A 162 -23.50 2.54 -6.50
C ALA A 162 -23.07 3.74 -7.35
N GLY A 163 -22.87 3.51 -8.65
CA GLY A 163 -22.74 4.57 -9.64
C GLY A 163 -24.09 5.17 -9.98
#